data_AF-K1S2E7-F1
#
_entry.id   AF-K1S2E7-F1
#
_cell.length_a   1.000
_cell.length_b   1.000
_cell.length_c   1.000
_cell.angle_alpha   90.00
_cell.angle_beta   90.00
_cell.angle_gamma   90.00
#
_symmetry.space_group_name_H-M   'P 1'
#
loop_
_entity.id
_entity.type
_entity.pdbx_description
1 polymer ?
#
loop_
_entity_poly.entity_id
_entity_poly.type
_entity_poly.pdbx_seq_one_letter_code
_entity_poly.pdbx_strand_id
1 'polypeptide(L)' 'HLADLFLKMIKGSITEEERDELEEASVLQDIAHMPARVKCAVLGWHTMQELLKTEEK' A
#
# COMPACT_ATOMS: atom_id res chain seq x y z
N HIS A 1 -9.73 -0.30 0.12
CA HIS A 1 -9.50 -0.58 -1.32
C HIS A 1 -8.10 -0.15 -1.76
N LEU A 2 -7.78 1.14 -1.90
CA LEU A 2 -6.44 1.58 -2.35
C LEU A 2 -5.31 1.16 -1.39
N ALA A 3 -5.54 1.26 -0.08
CA ALA A 3 -4.58 0.79 0.93
C ALA A 3 -4.31 -0.72 0.81
N ASP A 4 -5.33 -1.52 0.49
CA ASP A 4 -5.20 -2.98 0.33
C ASP A 4 -4.43 -3.34 -0.94
N LEU A 5 -4.69 -2.63 -2.05
CA LEU A 5 -3.93 -2.75 -3.29
C LEU A 5 -2.46 -2.40 -3.08
N PHE A 6 -2.18 -1.30 -2.36
CA PHE A 6 -0.82 -0.90 -2.02
C PHE A 6 -0.10 -1.97 -1.15
N LEU A 7 -0.80 -2.55 -0.18
CA LEU A 7 -0.26 -3.64 0.64
C LEU A 7 -0.04 -4.94 -0.16
N LYS A 8 -0.92 -5.25 -1.12
CA LYS A 8 -0.71 -6.36 -2.07
C LYS A 8 0.50 -6.11 -2.97
N MET A 9 0.69 -4.88 -3.44
CA MET A 9 1.85 -4.48 -4.25
C MET A 9 3.16 -4.66 -3.48
N ILE A 10 3.24 -4.19 -2.24
CA ILE A 10 4.43 -4.35 -1.37
C ILE A 10 4.70 -5.83 -1.04
N LYS A 11 3.66 -6.68 -1.03
CA LYS A 11 3.78 -8.14 -0.85
C LYS A 11 4.08 -8.89 -2.17
N GLY A 12 4.09 -8.21 -3.32
CA GLY A 12 4.31 -8.82 -4.63
C GLY A 12 3.14 -9.69 -5.13
N SER A 13 1.92 -9.46 -4.64
CA SER A 13 0.72 -10.26 -4.95
C SER A 13 -0.34 -9.48 -5.75
N ILE A 14 0.08 -8.48 -6.53
CA ILE A 14 -0.81 -7.57 -7.29
C ILE A 14 -0.84 -7.95 -8.79
N THR A 15 -1.99 -7.77 -9.46
CA THR A 15 -2.11 -7.93 -10.92
C THR A 15 -1.73 -6.66 -11.69
N GLU A 16 -1.46 -6.75 -12.99
CA GLU A 16 -1.15 -5.56 -13.81
C GLU A 16 -2.30 -4.55 -13.85
N GLU A 17 -3.56 -5.03 -13.87
CA GLU A 17 -4.75 -4.19 -13.81
C GLU A 17 -4.86 -3.42 -12.49
N GLU A 18 -4.60 -4.10 -11.37
CA GLU A 18 -4.55 -3.50 -10.03
C GLU A 18 -3.37 -2.52 -9.87
N ARG A 19 -2.28 -2.73 -10.62
CA ARG A 19 -1.09 -1.87 -10.62
C ARG A 19 -1.33 -0.58 -11.40
N ASP A 20 -2.05 -0.63 -12.51
CA ASP A 20 -2.45 0.56 -13.27
C ASP A 20 -3.41 1.43 -12.44
N GLU A 21 -4.28 0.84 -11.63
CA GLU A 21 -5.17 1.57 -10.71
C GLU A 21 -4.40 2.37 -9.63
N LEU A 22 -3.19 1.93 -9.29
CA LEU A 22 -2.33 2.61 -8.32
C LEU A 22 -1.58 3.83 -8.90
N GLU A 23 -1.57 4.02 -10.21
CA GLU A 23 -0.88 5.11 -10.93
C GLU A 23 0.48 5.48 -10.29
N GLU A 24 0.61 6.63 -9.62
CA GLU A 24 1.84 7.11 -8.97
C GLU A 24 2.35 6.20 -7.84
N ALA A 25 1.46 5.48 -7.17
CA ALA A 25 1.81 4.59 -6.07
C ALA A 25 2.56 3.33 -6.55
N SER A 26 2.47 2.98 -7.84
CA SER A 26 3.22 1.88 -8.46
C SER A 26 4.75 2.08 -8.41
N VAL A 27 5.22 3.34 -8.32
CA VAL A 27 6.66 3.67 -8.19
C VAL A 27 7.25 3.13 -6.87
N LEU A 28 6.41 2.96 -5.85
CA LEU A 28 6.83 2.44 -4.56
C LEU A 28 6.92 0.90 -4.54
N GLN A 29 6.65 0.22 -5.66
CA GLN A 29 6.82 -1.23 -5.80
C GLN A 29 8.25 -1.68 -5.50
N ASP A 30 9.27 -0.91 -5.88
CA ASP A 30 10.68 -1.26 -5.62
C ASP A 30 11.02 -1.32 -4.12
N ILE A 31 10.22 -0.66 -3.27
CA ILE A 31 10.36 -0.72 -1.81
C ILE A 31 10.06 -2.13 -1.29
N ALA A 32 9.30 -2.95 -2.03
CA ALA A 32 9.01 -4.35 -1.68
C ALA A 32 10.30 -5.17 -1.46
N HIS A 33 11.38 -4.85 -2.18
CA HIS A 33 12.68 -5.52 -2.07
C HIS A 33 13.59 -4.92 -0.99
N MET A 34 13.15 -3.85 -0.32
CA MET A 34 13.91 -3.11 0.69
C MET A 34 13.26 -3.22 2.08
N PRO A 35 13.49 -4.33 2.82
CA PRO A 35 12.77 -4.62 4.08
C PRO A 35 12.92 -3.54 5.16
N ALA A 36 14.02 -2.78 5.15
CA ALA A 36 14.24 -1.64 6.03
C ALA A 36 13.32 -0.43 5.73
N ARG A 37 12.85 -0.30 4.48
CA ARG A 37 12.04 0.83 3.98
C ARG A 37 10.56 0.48 3.81
N VAL A 38 10.22 -0.81 3.78
CA VAL A 38 8.84 -1.32 3.75
C VAL A 38 8.02 -0.70 4.89
N LYS A 39 8.53 -0.73 6.12
CA LYS A 39 7.80 -0.19 7.29
C LYS A 39 7.49 1.30 7.17
N CYS A 40 8.43 2.09 6.66
CA CYS A 40 8.22 3.53 6.47
C CYS A 40 7.18 3.83 5.40
N ALA A 41 7.14 3.02 4.33
CA ALA A 41 6.18 3.18 3.24
C ALA A 41 4.76 2.75 3.64
N VAL A 42 4.60 1.68 4.43
CA VAL A 42 3.27 1.17 4.84
C VAL A 42 2.68 1.90 6.04
N LEU A 43 3.48 2.63 6.82
CA LEU A 43 3.02 3.30 8.04
C LEU A 43 1.89 4.29 7.76
N GLY A 44 2.03 5.14 6.74
CA GLY A 44 1.01 6.14 6.39
C GLY A 44 -0.34 5.49 6.04
N TRP A 45 -0.30 4.38 5.30
CA TRP A 45 -1.50 3.62 4.94
C TRP A 45 -2.15 2.95 6.15
N HIS A 46 -1.36 2.38 7.06
CA HIS A 46 -1.88 1.82 8.31
C HIS A 46 -2.54 2.89 9.19
N THR A 47 -1.91 4.06 9.35
CA THR A 47 -2.51 5.16 10.10
C THR A 47 -3.83 5.62 9.48
N MET A 48 -3.89 5.75 8.16
CA MET A 48 -5.12 6.11 7.45
C MET A 48 -6.22 5.05 7.62
N GLN A 49 -5.88 3.76 7.56
CA GLN A 49 -6.85 2.68 7.80
C GLN A 49 -7.40 2.71 9.23
N GLU A 50 -6.55 2.91 10.23
CA GLU A 50 -7.00 2.99 11.62
C GLU A 50 -7.85 4.23 11.90
N LEU A 51 -7.53 5.37 11.27
CA LEU A 51 -8.36 6.58 11.31
C LEU A 51 -9.75 6.34 10.70
N LEU A 52 -9.82 5.77 9.49
CA LEU A 52 -11.11 5.52 8.82
C LEU A 52 -11.97 4.49 9.58
N LYS A 53 -11.36 3.45 10.16
CA LYS A 53 -12.07 2.51 11.05
C LYS A 53 -12.65 3.17 12.29
N THR A 54 -12.05 4.26 12.75
CA THR A 54 -12.50 4.99 13.94
C THR A 54 -13.69 5.89 13.63
N GLU A 55 -13.81 6.37 12.39
CA GLU A 55 -14.90 7.26 11.93
C GLU A 55 -16.20 6.50 11.57
N GLU A 56 -16.15 5.18 11.41
CA GLU A 56 -17.33 4.32 11.16
C GLU A 56 -18.06 3.86 12.46
N LYS A 57 -17.83 4.52 13.60
CA LYS A 57 -18.47 4.20 14.89
C LYS A 57 -19.38 5.28 15.43
#